data_AF-B0E042-F1
#
_entry.id   AF-B0E042-F1
#
_cell.length_a   1.000
_cell.length_b   1.000
_cell.length_c   1.000
_cell.angle_alpha   90.00
_cell.angle_beta   90.00
_cell.angle_gamma   90.00
#
_symmetry.space_group_name_H-M   'P 1'
#
loop_
_entity.id
_entity.type
_entity.pdbx_description
1 polymer ?
#
loop_
_entity_poly.entity_id
_entity_poly.type
_entity_poly.pdbx_seq_one_letter_code
_entity_poly.pdbx_strand_id
1 'polypeptide(L)'
;MGAHDSFAYSIDPLAVDIPTQLALGVRLLQAQAHLNRKGVFHFCHTSCYLFDGGSVANYLKKVKTFLDANPNEVLTLLFTNPEGLSVKDLWKPAFDNSSITPLIYIPPTIPLKQSDWPTLGVMIDSGKRVLSSYC
;
A
#
# COMPACT_ATOMS: atom_id res chain seq x y z
N MET A 1 14.76 0.94 0.78
CA MET A 1 14.36 1.48 2.10
C MET A 1 12.86 1.29 2.29
N GLY A 2 12.40 1.16 3.55
CA GLY A 2 11.00 1.01 3.89
C GLY A 2 10.55 2.00 4.97
N ALA A 3 9.27 2.36 4.97
CA ALA A 3 8.65 3.22 5.97
C ALA A 3 7.64 2.43 6.82
N HIS A 4 7.87 2.42 8.13
CA HIS A 4 6.96 1.86 9.13
C HIS A 4 5.86 2.87 9.44
N ASP A 5 4.62 2.39 9.57
CA ASP A 5 3.42 3.23 9.75
C ASP A 5 3.40 4.45 8.83
N SER A 6 3.67 4.21 7.55
CA SER A 6 3.84 5.24 6.52
C SER A 6 2.66 6.22 6.36
N PHE A 7 1.49 5.90 6.91
CA PHE A 7 0.32 6.80 6.97
C PHE A 7 0.47 7.91 8.04
N ALA A 8 1.36 7.72 9.02
CA ALA A 8 1.56 8.64 10.14
C ALA A 8 2.44 9.80 9.70
N TYR A 9 1.79 10.91 9.32
CA TYR A 9 2.46 12.17 9.02
C TYR A 9 1.98 13.26 9.99
N SER A 10 2.82 14.25 10.25
CA SER A 10 2.43 15.40 11.09
C SER A 10 3.18 16.67 10.65
N ILE A 11 3.03 17.77 11.41
CA ILE A 11 3.84 18.98 11.20
C ILE A 11 5.28 18.82 11.67
N ASP A 12 5.60 17.73 12.39
CA ASP A 12 6.98 17.37 12.72
C ASP A 12 7.74 17.09 11.42
N PRO A 13 8.90 17.75 11.17
CA PRO A 13 9.66 17.58 9.94
C PRO A 13 10.20 16.15 9.74
N LEU A 14 10.21 15.32 10.79
CA LEU A 14 10.60 13.91 10.72
C LEU A 14 9.44 12.98 10.30
N ALA A 15 8.19 13.46 10.34
CA ALA A 15 6.98 12.70 10.02
C ALA A 15 6.37 13.16 8.68
N VAL A 16 7.02 12.77 7.59
CA VAL A 16 6.67 13.23 6.23
C VAL A 16 5.57 12.40 5.56
N ASP A 17 4.84 13.02 4.63
CA ASP A 17 3.73 12.37 3.93
C ASP A 17 4.16 11.35 2.86
N ILE A 18 3.21 10.57 2.34
CA ILE A 18 3.48 9.50 1.36
C ILE A 18 4.22 9.99 0.10
N PRO A 19 3.78 11.07 -0.58
CA PRO A 19 4.52 11.63 -1.71
C PRO A 19 5.99 11.95 -1.36
N THR A 20 6.23 12.55 -0.19
CA THR A 20 7.59 12.88 0.24
C THR A 20 8.42 11.63 0.55
N GLN A 21 7.88 10.64 1.26
CA GLN A 21 8.55 9.36 1.50
C GLN A 21 8.98 8.70 0.18
N LEU A 22 8.09 8.66 -0.80
CA LEU A 22 8.35 8.08 -2.12
C LEU A 22 9.39 8.90 -2.91
N ALA A 23 9.34 10.24 -2.85
CA ALA A 23 10.34 11.10 -3.47
C ALA A 23 11.75 10.92 -2.87
N LEU A 24 11.83 10.58 -1.59
CA LEU A 24 13.08 10.27 -0.88
C LEU A 24 13.59 8.84 -1.12
N GLY A 25 12.98 8.08 -2.03
CA GLY A 25 13.44 6.75 -2.45
C GLY A 25 12.89 5.58 -1.62
N VAL A 26 11.88 5.80 -0.78
CA VAL A 26 11.17 4.69 -0.12
C VAL A 26 10.44 3.85 -1.17
N ARG A 27 10.61 2.52 -1.13
CA ARG A 27 9.93 1.56 -2.03
C ARG A 27 9.19 0.44 -1.31
N LEU A 28 9.23 0.43 0.02
CA LEU A 28 8.37 -0.39 0.86
C LEU A 28 7.57 0.53 1.77
N LEU A 29 6.25 0.40 1.73
CA LEU A 29 5.36 1.12 2.62
C LEU A 29 4.61 0.13 3.50
N GLN A 30 4.72 0.30 4.82
CA GLN A 30 3.98 -0.50 5.79
C GLN A 30 2.88 0.34 6.44
N ALA A 31 1.72 -0.27 6.68
CA ALA A 31 0.58 0.34 7.37
C ALA A 31 -0.28 -0.72 8.09
N GLN A 32 -1.11 -0.28 9.04
CA GLN A 32 -2.00 -1.14 9.83
C GLN A 32 -3.45 -0.73 9.59
N ALA A 33 -4.28 -1.67 9.14
CA ALA A 33 -5.65 -1.34 8.76
C ALA A 33 -6.63 -1.66 9.88
N HIS A 34 -7.59 -0.75 10.09
CA HIS A 34 -8.60 -0.82 11.14
C HIS A 34 -9.94 -0.27 10.63
N LEU A 35 -11.02 -0.60 11.34
CA LEU A 35 -12.28 0.14 11.20
C LEU A 35 -12.29 1.30 12.21
N ASN A 36 -12.56 2.51 11.73
CA ASN A 36 -12.73 3.65 12.63
C ASN A 36 -14.06 3.58 13.39
N ARG A 37 -14.33 4.54 14.30
CA ARG A 37 -15.57 4.57 15.10
C ARG A 37 -16.86 4.65 14.28
N LYS A 38 -16.79 5.02 13.00
CA LYS A 38 -17.92 5.08 12.06
C LYS A 38 -18.01 3.85 11.16
N GLY A 39 -17.18 2.83 11.39
CA GLY A 39 -17.13 1.62 10.56
C GLY A 39 -16.44 1.81 9.21
N VAL A 40 -15.67 2.89 9.03
CA VAL A 40 -14.96 3.17 7.76
C VAL A 40 -13.55 2.58 7.82
N PHE A 41 -13.12 1.98 6.71
CA PHE A 41 -11.85 1.28 6.58
C PHE A 41 -10.66 2.23 6.38
N HIS A 42 -9.82 2.34 7.42
CA HIS A 42 -8.76 3.33 7.54
C HIS A 42 -7.40 2.67 7.85
N PHE A 43 -6.31 3.38 7.55
CA PHE A 43 -5.02 3.08 8.16
C PHE A 43 -4.86 3.90 9.43
N CYS A 44 -4.61 3.21 10.53
CA CYS A 44 -4.52 3.80 11.85
C CYS A 44 -3.32 3.20 12.58
N HIS A 45 -2.84 3.87 13.63
CA HIS A 45 -2.04 3.16 14.62
C HIS A 45 -2.95 2.13 15.33
N THR A 46 -2.45 1.34 16.28
CA THR A 46 -3.16 0.28 17.04
C THR A 46 -4.69 0.46 17.22
N SER A 47 -5.17 1.71 17.37
CA SER A 47 -6.52 2.07 16.96
C SER A 47 -6.56 3.47 16.31
N CYS A 48 -7.64 3.77 15.57
CA CYS A 48 -7.90 5.12 15.01
C CYS A 48 -8.14 6.20 16.06
N TYR A 49 -8.23 5.84 17.34
CA TYR A 49 -8.26 6.82 18.43
C TYR A 49 -6.87 7.40 18.72
N LEU A 50 -5.82 6.57 18.60
CA LEU A 50 -4.45 7.02 18.84
C LEU A 50 -3.93 7.85 17.68
N PHE A 51 -4.15 7.35 16.45
CA PHE A 51 -3.83 8.08 15.24
C PHE A 51 -4.66 7.54 14.08
N ASP A 52 -5.27 8.43 13.31
CA ASP A 52 -6.04 8.12 12.10
C ASP A 52 -5.35 8.75 10.89
N GLY A 53 -4.75 7.91 10.04
CA GLY A 53 -4.10 8.32 8.78
C GLY A 53 -5.07 8.50 7.62
N GLY A 54 -6.37 8.26 7.84
CA GLY A 54 -7.42 8.34 6.86
C GLY A 54 -7.71 7.01 6.15
N SER A 55 -8.65 7.06 5.20
CA SER A 55 -9.12 5.87 4.49
C SER A 55 -8.01 5.17 3.69
N VAL A 56 -8.02 3.85 3.67
CA VAL A 56 -7.10 3.01 2.85
C VAL A 56 -7.16 3.41 1.37
N ALA A 57 -8.35 3.69 0.83
CA ALA A 57 -8.50 4.08 -0.58
C ALA A 57 -7.77 5.40 -0.91
N ASN A 58 -7.89 6.44 -0.06
CA ASN A 58 -7.17 7.71 -0.27
C ASN A 58 -5.66 7.56 -0.12
N TYR A 59 -5.21 6.73 0.81
CA TYR A 59 -3.79 6.36 0.92
C TYR A 59 -3.29 5.75 -0.40
N LEU A 60 -3.99 4.74 -0.92
CA LEU A 60 -3.61 4.07 -2.16
C LEU A 60 -3.69 4.99 -3.39
N LYS A 61 -4.60 5.98 -3.41
CA LYS A 61 -4.63 7.02 -4.46
C LYS A 61 -3.37 7.86 -4.49
N LYS A 62 -2.78 8.21 -3.33
CA LYS A 62 -1.49 8.92 -3.28
C LYS A 62 -0.37 8.06 -3.88
N VAL A 63 -0.34 6.77 -3.52
CA VAL A 63 0.62 5.81 -4.08
C VAL A 63 0.43 5.64 -5.60
N LYS A 64 -0.81 5.50 -6.06
CA LYS A 64 -1.15 5.39 -7.50
C LYS A 64 -0.70 6.63 -8.27
N THR A 65 -0.94 7.82 -7.73
CA THR A 65 -0.51 9.09 -8.33
C THR A 65 0.99 9.12 -8.54
N PHE A 66 1.77 8.67 -7.54
CA PHE A 66 3.22 8.55 -7.68
C PHE A 66 3.62 7.52 -8.77
N LEU A 67 3.00 6.34 -8.78
CA LEU A 67 3.30 5.29 -9.77
C LEU A 67 2.94 5.71 -11.21
N ASP A 68 1.95 6.57 -11.39
CA ASP A 68 1.57 7.12 -12.70
C ASP A 68 2.60 8.14 -13.20
N ALA A 69 3.10 8.98 -12.30
CA ALA A 69 4.17 9.92 -12.63
C ALA A 69 5.54 9.24 -12.82
N ASN A 70 5.72 8.02 -12.28
CA ASN A 70 6.99 7.30 -12.27
C ASN A 70 6.79 5.85 -12.79
N PRO A 71 6.74 5.66 -14.12
CA PRO A 71 6.40 4.36 -14.73
C PRO A 71 7.44 3.25 -14.49
N ASN A 72 8.68 3.60 -14.15
CA ASN A 72 9.75 2.64 -13.90
C ASN A 72 9.88 2.23 -12.42
N GLU A 73 8.95 2.69 -11.57
CA GLU A 73 9.00 2.39 -10.14
C GLU A 73 8.22 1.13 -9.81
N VAL A 74 8.79 0.32 -8.92
CA VAL A 74 8.18 -0.88 -8.35
C VAL A 74 8.07 -0.70 -6.84
N LEU A 75 6.89 -0.97 -6.29
CA LEU A 75 6.59 -0.77 -4.86
C LEU A 75 6.13 -2.06 -4.19
N THR A 76 6.52 -2.19 -2.92
CA THR A 76 5.99 -3.22 -2.03
C THR A 76 5.12 -2.58 -0.97
N LEU A 77 3.89 -3.09 -0.84
CA LEU A 77 2.91 -2.69 0.16
C LEU A 77 2.76 -3.81 1.19
N LEU A 78 3.22 -3.55 2.41
CA LEU A 78 3.09 -4.48 3.52
C LEU A 78 2.02 -3.96 4.47
N PHE A 79 0.81 -4.44 4.33
CA PHE A 79 -0.26 -4.05 5.25
C PHE A 79 -0.48 -5.14 6.31
N THR A 80 -0.96 -4.74 7.48
CA THR A 80 -1.43 -5.66 8.52
C THR A 80 -2.95 -5.56 8.66
N ASN A 81 -3.57 -6.69 9.05
CA ASN A 81 -5.01 -6.83 9.23
C ASN A 81 -5.29 -7.52 10.58
N PRO A 82 -5.08 -6.82 11.70
CA PRO A 82 -5.14 -7.43 13.03
C PRO A 82 -6.54 -7.95 13.39
N GLU A 83 -7.62 -7.35 12.88
CA GLU A 83 -8.99 -7.80 13.12
C GLU A 83 -9.51 -8.83 12.10
N GLY A 84 -8.68 -9.27 11.14
CA GLY A 84 -9.11 -10.24 10.12
C GLY A 84 -10.24 -9.72 9.21
N LEU A 85 -10.21 -8.42 8.90
CA LEU A 85 -11.18 -7.73 8.05
C LEU A 85 -11.28 -8.37 6.66
N SER A 86 -12.51 -8.45 6.12
CA SER A 86 -12.83 -9.17 4.88
C SER A 86 -12.03 -8.66 3.69
N VAL A 87 -11.29 -9.56 3.03
CA VAL A 87 -10.58 -9.25 1.78
C VAL A 87 -11.56 -8.87 0.68
N LYS A 88 -12.66 -9.62 0.57
CA LYS A 88 -13.68 -9.42 -0.48
C LYS A 88 -14.45 -8.11 -0.30
N ASP A 89 -14.82 -7.78 0.94
CA ASP A 89 -15.80 -6.70 1.19
C ASP A 89 -15.15 -5.38 1.61
N LEU A 90 -13.88 -5.38 2.05
CA LEU A 90 -13.16 -4.18 2.48
C LEU A 90 -11.89 -3.93 1.67
N TRP A 91 -10.97 -4.90 1.61
CA TRP A 91 -9.69 -4.72 0.94
C TRP A 91 -9.84 -4.53 -0.57
N LYS A 92 -10.50 -5.46 -1.25
CA LYS A 92 -10.70 -5.40 -2.71
C LYS A 92 -11.38 -4.10 -3.15
N PRO A 93 -12.49 -3.65 -2.54
CA PRO A 93 -13.10 -2.36 -2.86
C PRO A 93 -12.16 -1.17 -2.63
N ALA A 94 -11.33 -1.19 -1.57
CA ALA A 94 -10.37 -0.10 -1.33
C ALA A 94 -9.29 -0.02 -2.44
N PHE A 95 -8.79 -1.17 -2.90
CA PHE A 95 -7.84 -1.24 -4.01
C PHE A 95 -8.49 -0.80 -5.33
N ASP A 96 -9.68 -1.31 -5.64
CA ASP A 96 -10.40 -0.97 -6.87
C ASP A 96 -10.76 0.53 -6.91
N ASN A 97 -11.26 1.09 -5.80
CA ASN A 97 -11.62 2.51 -5.68
C ASN A 97 -10.41 3.46 -5.71
N SER A 98 -9.20 2.94 -5.52
CA SER A 98 -7.95 3.68 -5.69
C SER A 98 -7.36 3.56 -7.09
N SER A 99 -7.95 2.69 -7.93
CA SER A 99 -7.48 2.35 -9.27
C SER A 99 -6.06 1.76 -9.32
N ILE A 100 -5.54 1.25 -8.20
CA ILE A 100 -4.22 0.61 -8.15
C ILE A 100 -4.25 -0.85 -8.61
N THR A 101 -5.43 -1.50 -8.56
CA THR A 101 -5.61 -2.93 -8.91
C THR A 101 -4.93 -3.36 -10.21
N PRO A 102 -4.99 -2.60 -11.33
CA PRO A 102 -4.31 -3.00 -12.56
C PRO A 102 -2.79 -3.11 -12.46
N LEU A 103 -2.16 -2.42 -11.50
CA LEU A 103 -0.71 -2.44 -11.26
C LEU A 103 -0.27 -3.58 -10.34
N ILE A 104 -1.20 -4.29 -9.69
CA ILE A 104 -0.85 -5.34 -8.74
C ILE A 104 -0.31 -6.57 -9.48
N TYR A 105 0.86 -7.03 -9.06
CA TYR A 105 1.42 -8.31 -9.46
C TYR A 105 0.77 -9.43 -8.67
N ILE A 106 0.11 -10.34 -9.38
CA ILE A 106 -0.47 -11.56 -8.84
C ILE A 106 0.44 -12.72 -9.26
N PRO A 107 1.06 -13.44 -8.31
CA PRO A 107 1.87 -14.61 -8.63
C PRO A 107 1.04 -15.65 -9.40
N PRO A 108 1.61 -16.30 -10.44
CA PRO A 108 0.90 -17.36 -11.16
C PRO A 108 0.67 -18.61 -10.31
N THR A 109 1.47 -18.78 -9.26
CA THR A 109 1.39 -19.89 -8.29
C THR A 109 1.62 -19.37 -6.88
N ILE A 110 0.95 -19.99 -5.91
CA ILE A 110 1.06 -19.66 -4.48
C ILE A 110 1.26 -20.97 -3.71
N PRO A 111 2.41 -21.21 -3.05
CA PRO A 111 3.56 -20.31 -2.95
C PRO A 111 4.41 -20.26 -4.23
N LEU A 112 4.95 -19.07 -4.55
CA LEU A 112 5.91 -18.86 -5.63
C LEU A 112 7.32 -19.24 -5.15
N LYS A 113 8.08 -20.00 -5.93
CA LYS A 113 9.48 -20.30 -5.58
C LYS A 113 10.32 -19.04 -5.71
N GLN A 114 11.41 -18.96 -4.93
CA GLN A 114 12.34 -17.82 -5.02
C GLN A 114 12.89 -17.63 -6.43
N SER A 115 13.18 -18.72 -7.16
CA SER A 115 13.67 -18.71 -8.55
C SER A 115 12.65 -18.20 -9.56
N ASP A 116 11.36 -18.23 -9.22
CA ASP A 116 10.26 -17.97 -10.15
C ASP A 116 9.78 -16.50 -10.04
N TRP A 117 10.43 -15.70 -9.18
CA TRP A 117 10.18 -14.27 -9.10
C TRP A 117 10.65 -13.57 -10.38
N PRO A 118 9.81 -12.69 -10.98
CA PRO A 118 10.26 -11.86 -12.09
C PRO A 118 11.32 -10.88 -11.62
N THR A 119 12.18 -10.45 -12.55
CA THR A 119 13.06 -9.31 -12.30
C THR A 119 12.25 -8.01 -12.25
N LEU A 120 12.83 -6.94 -11.69
CA LEU A 120 12.18 -5.63 -11.68
C LEU A 120 11.87 -5.13 -13.11
N GLY A 121 12.75 -5.40 -14.08
CA GLY A 121 12.52 -5.06 -15.49
C GLY A 121 11.26 -5.71 -16.04
N VAL A 122 11.08 -7.02 -15.81
CA VAL A 122 9.87 -7.75 -16.24
C VAL A 122 8.61 -7.21 -15.56
N MET A 123 8.68 -6.81 -14.29
CA MET A 123 7.56 -6.18 -13.59
C MET A 123 7.20 -4.81 -14.18
N ILE A 124 8.20 -4.02 -14.56
CA ILE A 124 8.02 -2.71 -15.21
C ILE A 124 7.37 -2.89 -16.59
N ASP A 125 7.94 -3.77 -17.42
CA ASP A 125 7.48 -4.02 -18.79
C ASP A 125 6.04 -4.56 -18.83
N SER A 126 5.66 -5.38 -17.85
CA SER A 126 4.28 -5.90 -17.73
C SER A 126 3.28 -4.90 -17.15
N GLY A 127 3.76 -3.78 -16.61
CA GLY A 127 2.94 -2.82 -15.85
C GLY A 127 2.49 -3.33 -14.47
N LYS A 128 2.88 -4.55 -14.06
CA LYS A 128 2.56 -5.18 -12.77
C LYS A 128 3.62 -4.81 -11.74
N ARG A 129 3.57 -3.55 -11.30
CA ARG A 129 4.63 -2.87 -10.55
C ARG A 129 4.38 -2.74 -9.05
N VAL A 130 3.33 -3.37 -8.52
CA VAL A 130 3.00 -3.32 -7.09
C VAL A 130 2.87 -4.72 -6.52
N LEU A 131 3.63 -5.00 -5.48
CA LEU A 131 3.49 -6.18 -4.63
C LEU A 131 2.65 -5.80 -3.43
N SER A 132 1.68 -6.63 -3.06
CA SER A 132 0.88 -6.39 -1.85
C SER A 132 0.63 -7.67 -1.07
N SER A 133 0.61 -7.55 0.26
CA SER A 133 0.13 -8.61 1.15
C SER A 133 -1.38 -8.86 1.08
N TYR A 134 -2.13 -7.99 0.40
CA TYR A 134 -3.57 -8.15 0.18
C TYR A 134 -3.92 -7.85 -1.28
N CYS A 135 -4.47 -8.85 -1.96
CA CYS A 135 -5.06 -8.75 -3.30
C CYS A 135 -6.16 -9.80 -3.45
#